data_AF-A0A0J9TKY2-F1
#
_entry.id   AF-A0A0J9TKY2-F1
#
_cell.length_a   1.000
_cell.length_b   1.000
_cell.length_c   1.000
_cell.angle_alpha   90.00
_cell.angle_beta   90.00
_cell.angle_gamma   90.00
#
_symmetry.space_group_name_H-M   'P 1'
#
loop_
_entity.id
_entity.type
_entity.pdbx_description
1 polymer ?
#
loop_
_entity_poly.entity_id
_entity_poly.type
_entity_poly.pdbx_seq_one_letter_code
_entity_poly.pdbx_strand_id
1 'polypeptide(L)'
;MQTYEDLCEEVLVESAENHRKHKNFCIKLIRNLYSPSNYGKRGNLNSERCKNLTNWLYYMIIKYGVPNDLISKCFEKTRNKMTQPGKHICPYSPYNEIHQEPEAMLEINNFQGIMDIIKTKLIDNDDSKNCSCKEYVYECVKMYNKMNTEYCSTVHNRENKYKITCSQLNLFKNSYDIYYRTNQDLINKIPSLDNPPVQHYFNCSSSNSDKELASVNNEQNSSSTSSTLPTAIGTMAGVSSVLAFLYKVSTNFNLII
;
A
#
# COMPACT_ATOMS: atom_id res chain seq x y z
N MET A 1 10.99 2.52 -32.34
CA MET A 1 10.55 3.08 -31.05
C MET A 1 10.64 1.93 -30.06
N GLN A 2 11.40 2.07 -28.98
CA GLN A 2 11.59 0.97 -28.03
C GLN A 2 10.34 0.79 -27.19
N THR A 3 9.80 -0.42 -27.15
CA THR A 3 8.58 -0.77 -26.40
C THR A 3 8.90 -0.96 -24.91
N TYR A 4 7.86 -1.04 -24.07
CA TYR A 4 8.07 -1.36 -22.65
C TYR A 4 8.66 -2.75 -22.47
N GLU A 5 8.31 -3.67 -23.36
CA GLU A 5 8.81 -5.03 -23.46
C GLU A 5 10.31 -5.02 -23.76
N ASP A 6 10.76 -4.23 -24.73
CA ASP A 6 12.19 -4.13 -25.08
C ASP A 6 13.01 -3.57 -23.91
N LEU A 7 12.49 -2.54 -23.21
CA LEU A 7 13.15 -2.01 -22.02
C LEU A 7 13.23 -3.05 -20.90
N CYS A 8 12.16 -3.84 -20.76
CA CYS A 8 12.15 -4.90 -19.77
C CYS A 8 13.15 -6.01 -20.09
N GLU A 9 13.30 -6.39 -21.36
CA GLU A 9 14.32 -7.36 -21.76
C GLU A 9 15.73 -6.88 -21.44
N GLU A 10 16.04 -5.60 -21.69
CA GLU A 10 17.33 -5.02 -21.26
C GLU A 10 17.53 -5.13 -19.74
N VAL A 11 16.50 -4.76 -18.96
CA VAL A 11 16.54 -4.86 -17.49
C VAL A 11 16.83 -6.31 -17.05
N LEU A 12 16.14 -7.29 -17.65
CA LEU A 12 16.28 -8.70 -17.29
C LEU A 12 17.66 -9.26 -17.64
N VAL A 13 18.26 -8.82 -18.75
CA VAL A 13 19.61 -9.22 -19.16
C VAL A 13 20.68 -8.59 -18.27
N GLU A 14 20.50 -7.33 -17.90
CA GLU A 14 21.50 -6.59 -17.13
C GLU A 14 21.42 -6.88 -15.62
N SER A 15 20.30 -7.42 -15.13
CA SER A 15 20.09 -7.83 -13.73
C SER A 15 21.17 -8.79 -13.22
N ALA A 16 21.53 -8.69 -11.94
CA ALA A 16 22.65 -9.49 -11.40
C ALA A 16 22.32 -10.99 -11.37
N GLU A 17 21.02 -11.31 -11.30
CA GLU A 17 20.48 -12.66 -11.41
C GLU A 17 19.48 -12.75 -12.56
N ASN A 18 19.24 -13.96 -13.05
CA ASN A 18 18.26 -14.23 -14.10
C ASN A 18 16.82 -14.10 -13.56
N HIS A 19 16.25 -12.89 -13.66
CA HIS A 19 14.92 -12.56 -13.17
C HIS A 19 13.80 -12.81 -14.18
N ARG A 20 13.99 -13.66 -15.19
CA ARG A 20 12.99 -13.88 -16.26
C ARG A 20 11.58 -14.20 -15.76
N LYS A 21 11.45 -14.87 -14.61
CA LYS A 21 10.15 -15.15 -13.95
C LYS A 21 9.37 -13.87 -13.60
N HIS A 22 10.03 -12.73 -13.45
CA HIS A 22 9.45 -11.42 -13.13
C HIS A 22 9.22 -10.53 -14.36
N LYS A 23 9.35 -11.04 -15.60
CA LYS A 23 9.16 -10.26 -16.83
C LYS A 23 7.83 -9.48 -16.84
N ASN A 24 6.73 -10.14 -16.48
CA ASN A 24 5.41 -9.49 -16.43
C ASN A 24 5.34 -8.36 -15.40
N PHE A 25 6.01 -8.52 -14.26
CA PHE A 25 6.11 -7.47 -13.25
C PHE A 25 6.92 -6.29 -13.78
N CYS A 26 8.07 -6.55 -14.41
CA CYS A 26 8.95 -5.53 -14.95
C CYS A 26 8.28 -4.70 -16.07
N ILE A 27 7.57 -5.35 -17.01
CA ILE A 27 6.77 -4.64 -18.03
C ILE A 27 5.72 -3.73 -17.37
N LYS A 28 4.98 -4.25 -16.38
CA LYS A 28 3.96 -3.47 -15.65
C LYS A 28 4.58 -2.29 -14.90
N LEU A 29 5.72 -2.47 -14.25
CA LEU A 29 6.40 -1.41 -13.52
C LEU A 29 6.86 -0.30 -14.47
N ILE A 30 7.57 -0.64 -15.55
CA ILE A 30 8.05 0.34 -16.55
C ILE A 30 6.88 1.12 -17.15
N ARG A 31 5.79 0.44 -17.52
CA ARG A 31 4.59 1.07 -18.05
C ARG A 31 3.97 2.07 -17.06
N ASN A 32 3.92 1.73 -15.78
CA ASN A 32 3.38 2.63 -14.76
C ASN A 32 4.34 3.77 -14.41
N LEU A 33 5.66 3.61 -14.56
CA LEU A 33 6.64 4.67 -14.36
C LEU A 33 6.60 5.73 -15.47
N TYR A 34 6.46 5.29 -16.72
CA TYR A 34 6.47 6.15 -17.90
C TYR A 34 5.07 6.63 -18.33
N SER A 35 4.02 6.29 -17.58
CA SER A 35 2.65 6.57 -18.01
C SER A 35 2.41 8.07 -18.25
N PRO A 36 1.95 8.50 -19.44
CA PRO A 36 1.56 9.89 -19.68
C PRO A 36 0.47 10.37 -18.71
N SER A 37 -0.30 9.43 -18.19
CA SER A 37 -1.34 9.67 -17.20
C SER A 37 -0.76 10.12 -15.84
N ASN A 38 0.53 9.88 -15.58
CA ASN A 38 1.20 10.40 -14.40
C ASN A 38 1.34 11.92 -14.42
N TYR A 39 1.01 12.62 -15.51
CA TYR A 39 1.08 14.08 -15.58
C TYR A 39 -0.31 14.70 -15.47
N GLY A 40 -0.46 15.65 -14.54
CA GLY A 40 -1.64 16.48 -14.43
C GLY A 40 -1.74 17.50 -15.58
N LYS A 41 -2.83 18.25 -15.63
CA LYS A 41 -3.11 19.24 -16.70
C LYS A 41 -2.01 20.28 -16.92
N ARG A 42 -1.16 20.53 -15.91
CA ARG A 42 -0.04 21.48 -15.96
C ARG A 42 1.32 20.82 -16.28
N GLY A 43 1.34 19.52 -16.61
CA GLY A 43 2.57 18.77 -16.83
C GLY A 43 3.29 18.31 -15.56
N ASN A 44 2.75 18.63 -14.37
CA ASN A 44 3.31 18.18 -13.09
C ASN A 44 2.97 16.71 -12.82
N LEU A 45 3.88 16.02 -12.13
CA LEU A 45 3.66 14.64 -11.69
C LEU A 45 2.46 14.55 -10.73
N ASN A 46 1.58 13.57 -10.96
CA ASN A 46 0.41 13.28 -10.15
C ASN A 46 0.87 12.51 -8.90
N SER A 47 0.86 13.21 -7.77
CA SER A 47 1.31 12.67 -6.48
C SER A 47 0.48 11.49 -6.01
N GLU A 48 -0.82 11.42 -6.34
CA GLU A 48 -1.70 10.30 -5.97
C GLU A 48 -1.34 9.04 -6.77
N ARG A 49 -1.12 9.17 -8.08
CA ARG A 49 -0.67 8.03 -8.92
C ARG A 49 0.66 7.47 -8.45
N CYS A 50 1.61 8.33 -8.09
CA CYS A 50 2.89 7.86 -7.58
C CYS A 50 2.79 7.18 -6.21
N LYS A 51 1.89 7.64 -5.33
CA LYS A 51 1.59 6.95 -4.07
C LYS A 51 1.01 5.55 -4.33
N ASN A 52 0.06 5.44 -5.25
CA ASN A 52 -0.55 4.16 -5.60
C ASN A 52 0.47 3.18 -6.22
N LEU A 53 1.32 3.66 -7.12
CA LEU A 53 2.41 2.87 -7.69
C LEU A 53 3.38 2.39 -6.60
N THR A 54 3.73 3.27 -5.67
CA THR A 54 4.63 2.94 -4.54
C THR A 54 4.02 1.86 -3.65
N ASN A 55 2.74 1.99 -3.29
CA ASN A 55 2.03 1.01 -2.48
C ASN A 55 1.90 -0.35 -3.19
N TRP A 56 1.59 -0.35 -4.49
CA TRP A 56 1.60 -1.57 -5.30
C TRP A 56 2.98 -2.23 -5.33
N LEU A 57 4.04 -1.44 -5.55
CA LEU A 57 5.40 -1.93 -5.58
C LEU A 57 5.80 -2.58 -4.26
N TYR A 58 5.46 -1.97 -3.12
CA TYR A 58 5.69 -2.55 -1.79
C TYR A 58 4.92 -3.85 -1.58
N TYR A 59 3.65 -3.91 -1.96
CA TYR A 59 2.89 -5.16 -1.92
C TYR A 59 3.56 -6.26 -2.75
N MET A 60 4.05 -5.92 -3.94
CA MET A 60 4.75 -6.87 -4.79
C MET A 60 6.05 -7.39 -4.16
N ILE A 61 6.84 -6.50 -3.55
CA ILE A 61 8.08 -6.85 -2.86
C ILE A 61 7.80 -7.77 -1.66
N ILE A 62 6.89 -7.37 -0.78
CA ILE A 62 6.56 -8.10 0.46
C ILE A 62 5.96 -9.46 0.13
N LYS A 63 4.93 -9.48 -0.73
CA LYS A 63 4.12 -10.69 -0.92
C LYS A 63 4.73 -11.69 -1.88
N TYR A 64 5.45 -11.22 -2.88
CA TYR A 64 5.98 -12.06 -3.97
C TYR A 64 7.51 -12.07 -4.02
N GLY A 65 8.19 -11.42 -3.08
CA GLY A 65 9.65 -11.45 -2.98
C GLY A 65 10.33 -10.87 -4.23
N VAL A 66 9.79 -9.78 -4.78
CA VAL A 66 10.37 -9.17 -5.99
C VAL A 66 11.78 -8.62 -5.67
N PRO A 67 12.81 -8.96 -6.46
CA PRO A 67 14.19 -8.52 -6.21
C PRO A 67 14.40 -7.01 -6.35
N ASN A 68 15.16 -6.42 -5.42
CA ASN A 68 15.47 -4.99 -5.41
C ASN A 68 16.35 -4.56 -6.60
N ASP A 69 17.26 -5.41 -7.07
CA ASP A 69 18.12 -5.11 -8.21
C ASP A 69 17.30 -4.98 -9.51
N LEU A 70 16.30 -5.86 -9.68
CA LEU A 70 15.35 -5.79 -10.78
C LEU A 70 14.60 -4.45 -10.76
N ILE A 71 14.03 -4.08 -9.60
CA ILE A 71 13.28 -2.84 -9.43
C ILE A 71 14.17 -1.65 -9.73
N SER A 72 15.36 -1.60 -9.14
CA SER A 72 16.32 -0.51 -9.33
C SER A 72 16.66 -0.30 -10.81
N LYS A 73 16.88 -1.40 -11.55
CA LYS A 73 17.12 -1.37 -13.00
C LYS A 73 15.92 -0.90 -13.81
N CYS A 74 14.69 -1.29 -13.44
CA CYS A 74 13.49 -0.74 -14.08
C CYS A 74 13.45 0.79 -13.94
N PHE A 75 13.74 1.33 -12.76
CA PHE A 75 13.76 2.79 -12.53
C PHE A 75 14.86 3.48 -13.33
N GLU A 76 16.07 2.92 -13.34
CA GLU A 76 17.21 3.46 -14.08
C GLU A 76 16.93 3.51 -15.59
N LYS A 77 16.53 2.38 -16.18
CA LYS A 77 16.24 2.30 -17.62
C LYS A 77 15.10 3.22 -18.03
N THR A 78 14.03 3.27 -17.23
CA THR A 78 12.91 4.17 -17.51
C THR A 78 13.36 5.64 -17.46
N ARG A 79 14.17 6.02 -16.45
CA ARG A 79 14.70 7.37 -16.31
C ARG A 79 15.57 7.77 -17.51
N ASN A 80 16.46 6.89 -17.94
CA ASN A 80 17.39 7.15 -19.04
C ASN A 80 16.65 7.35 -20.37
N LYS A 81 15.47 6.75 -20.55
CA LYS A 81 14.60 6.98 -21.71
C LYS A 81 13.73 8.23 -21.59
N MET A 82 13.52 8.75 -20.39
CA MET A 82 12.72 9.94 -20.16
C MET A 82 13.54 11.19 -20.47
N THR A 83 13.64 11.53 -21.75
CA THR A 83 14.41 12.67 -22.25
C THR A 83 13.62 13.98 -22.25
N GLN A 84 12.34 13.97 -21.85
CA GLN A 84 11.47 15.14 -21.92
C GLN A 84 11.77 16.13 -20.78
N PRO A 85 12.15 17.38 -21.09
CA PRO A 85 12.39 18.42 -20.09
C PRO A 85 11.15 18.65 -19.20
N GLY A 86 11.36 18.72 -17.88
CA GLY A 86 10.29 18.98 -16.90
C GLY A 86 9.40 17.78 -16.56
N LYS A 87 9.60 16.62 -17.21
CA LYS A 87 8.90 15.38 -16.84
C LYS A 87 9.79 14.49 -15.99
N HIS A 88 9.28 14.12 -14.83
CA HIS A 88 9.95 13.21 -13.91
C HIS A 88 9.15 11.91 -13.79
N ILE A 89 9.84 10.77 -13.67
CA ILE A 89 9.21 9.53 -13.25
C ILE A 89 8.76 9.64 -11.78
N CYS A 90 7.85 8.78 -11.36
CA CYS A 90 7.51 8.68 -9.94
C CYS A 90 8.79 8.46 -9.11
N PRO A 91 9.01 9.25 -8.05
CA PRO A 91 10.14 9.04 -7.17
C PRO A 91 9.99 7.70 -6.47
N TYR A 92 11.10 7.00 -6.29
CA TYR A 92 11.17 5.76 -5.53
C TYR A 92 12.40 5.82 -4.63
N SER A 93 12.17 5.56 -3.35
CA SER A 93 13.25 5.24 -2.42
C SER A 93 13.36 3.72 -2.40
N PRO A 94 14.55 3.18 -2.69
CA PRO A 94 14.82 1.75 -2.62
C PRO A 94 14.29 1.14 -1.33
N TYR A 95 13.53 0.06 -1.46
CA TYR A 95 12.89 -0.63 -0.34
C TYR A 95 13.90 -1.12 0.71
N ASN A 96 15.17 -1.29 0.31
CA ASN A 96 16.25 -1.61 1.23
C ASN A 96 16.68 -0.47 2.19
N GLU A 97 16.08 0.70 2.05
CA GLU A 97 16.30 1.81 2.96
C GLU A 97 15.17 1.94 4.02
N ILE A 98 14.09 1.13 3.92
CA ILE A 98 12.83 1.23 4.71
C ILE A 98 12.71 0.06 5.74
N HIS A 99 13.85 -0.53 6.08
CA HIS A 99 13.98 -1.95 6.37
C HIS A 99 13.52 -2.52 7.71
N GLN A 100 12.76 -1.81 8.54
CA GLN A 100 12.47 -2.37 9.87
C GLN A 100 11.15 -3.15 9.91
N GLU A 101 10.06 -2.57 9.40
CA GLU A 101 8.74 -3.22 9.38
C GLU A 101 7.96 -2.87 8.10
N PRO A 102 8.17 -3.60 7.00
CA PRO A 102 7.60 -3.20 5.71
C PRO A 102 6.08 -3.36 5.61
N GLU A 103 5.49 -4.35 6.29
CA GLU A 103 4.03 -4.51 6.36
C GLU A 103 3.38 -3.35 7.11
N ALA A 104 3.98 -2.95 8.23
CA ALA A 104 3.57 -1.79 9.01
C ALA A 104 3.67 -0.49 8.19
N MET A 105 4.78 -0.28 7.48
CA MET A 105 4.93 0.88 6.59
C MET A 105 3.94 0.87 5.43
N LEU A 106 3.64 -0.30 4.86
CA LEU A 106 2.62 -0.44 3.82
C LEU A 106 1.26 -0.01 4.36
N GLU A 107 0.87 -0.47 5.54
CA GLU A 107 -0.38 -0.09 6.19
C GLU A 107 -0.47 1.44 6.40
N ILE A 108 0.57 2.05 6.97
CA ILE A 108 0.66 3.51 7.21
C ILE A 108 0.58 4.31 5.90
N ASN A 109 1.31 3.91 4.86
CA ASN A 109 1.34 4.60 3.58
C ASN A 109 0.02 4.48 2.80
N ASN A 110 -0.71 3.38 3.00
CA ASN A 110 -1.99 3.17 2.34
C ASN A 110 -3.12 4.00 2.94
N PHE A 111 -3.05 4.32 4.23
CA PHE A 111 -4.06 5.12 4.91
C PHE A 111 -4.42 6.37 4.09
N GLN A 112 -3.40 7.06 3.56
CA GLN A 112 -3.61 8.29 2.80
C GLN A 112 -4.51 8.14 1.57
N GLY A 113 -4.44 7.00 0.87
CA GLY A 113 -5.26 6.75 -0.33
C GLY A 113 -6.72 6.42 -0.02
N ILE A 114 -7.06 6.14 1.24
CA ILE A 114 -8.41 5.72 1.65
C ILE A 114 -9.04 6.64 2.69
N MET A 115 -8.39 7.77 3.04
CA MET A 115 -8.89 8.74 4.02
C MET A 115 -10.30 9.28 3.69
N ASP A 116 -10.58 9.56 2.42
CA ASP A 116 -11.88 10.07 1.99
C ASP A 116 -12.98 9.00 2.08
N ILE A 117 -12.62 7.74 1.77
CA ILE A 117 -13.52 6.58 1.91
C ILE A 117 -13.83 6.36 3.39
N ILE A 118 -12.79 6.38 4.24
CA ILE A 118 -12.92 6.28 5.71
C ILE A 118 -13.80 7.40 6.23
N LYS A 119 -13.56 8.65 5.82
CA LYS A 119 -14.37 9.81 6.24
C LYS A 119 -15.84 9.58 5.89
N THR A 120 -16.11 9.26 4.62
CA THR A 120 -17.48 9.09 4.11
C THR A 120 -18.22 8.02 4.89
N LYS A 121 -17.57 6.87 5.12
CA LYS A 121 -18.15 5.79 5.91
C LYS A 121 -18.38 6.22 7.36
N LEU A 122 -17.35 6.73 8.03
CA LEU A 122 -17.45 7.14 9.43
C LEU A 122 -18.48 8.23 9.69
N ILE A 123 -18.79 9.10 8.72
CA ILE A 123 -19.86 10.10 8.85
C ILE A 123 -21.25 9.46 8.80
N ASP A 124 -21.43 8.38 8.04
CA ASP A 124 -22.71 7.67 7.97
C ASP A 124 -23.11 7.18 9.38
N ASN A 125 -24.36 7.38 9.80
CA ASN A 125 -24.74 7.21 11.21
C ASN A 125 -24.98 5.74 11.63
N ASP A 126 -24.71 4.80 10.73
CA ASP A 126 -24.82 3.38 11.01
C ASP A 126 -23.53 2.85 11.65
N ASP A 127 -23.48 2.91 12.98
CA ASP A 127 -22.33 2.45 13.77
C ASP A 127 -21.93 0.98 13.48
N SER A 128 -22.89 0.14 13.08
CA SER A 128 -22.63 -1.27 12.72
C SER A 128 -21.80 -1.39 11.43
N LYS A 129 -22.04 -0.51 10.44
CA LYS A 129 -21.33 -0.50 9.16
C LYS A 129 -19.96 0.16 9.24
N ASN A 130 -19.72 0.94 10.29
CA ASN A 130 -18.52 1.75 10.46
C ASN A 130 -17.45 1.11 11.32
N CYS A 131 -17.76 0.01 12.00
CA CYS A 131 -16.83 -0.64 12.91
C CYS A 131 -15.50 -1.00 12.22
N SER A 132 -15.55 -1.62 11.05
CA SER A 132 -14.34 -1.99 10.28
C SER A 132 -13.46 -0.78 9.92
N CYS A 133 -14.06 0.39 9.65
CA CYS A 133 -13.31 1.62 9.40
C CYS A 133 -12.68 2.16 10.68
N LYS A 134 -13.42 2.16 11.80
CA LYS A 134 -12.87 2.58 13.11
C LYS A 134 -11.70 1.66 13.51
N GLU A 135 -11.85 0.35 13.32
CA GLU A 135 -10.83 -0.67 13.64
C GLU A 135 -9.55 -0.43 12.82
N TYR A 136 -9.70 -0.26 11.51
CA TYR A 136 -8.59 0.02 10.62
C TYR A 136 -7.84 1.31 11.02
N VAL A 137 -8.57 2.40 11.31
CA VAL A 137 -7.94 3.65 11.75
C VAL A 137 -7.18 3.45 13.07
N TYR A 138 -7.77 2.71 14.01
CA TYR A 138 -7.13 2.42 15.29
C TYR A 138 -5.85 1.61 15.14
N GLU A 139 -5.86 0.54 14.34
CA GLU A 139 -4.67 -0.27 14.09
C GLU A 139 -3.59 0.54 13.35
N CYS A 140 -3.95 1.41 12.40
CA CYS A 140 -3.01 2.35 11.79
C CYS A 140 -2.33 3.28 12.83
N VAL A 141 -3.10 3.88 13.75
CA VAL A 141 -2.55 4.78 14.78
C VAL A 141 -1.66 4.03 15.77
N LYS A 142 -2.09 2.85 16.20
CA LYS A 142 -1.30 1.96 17.06
C LYS A 142 0.01 1.56 16.39
N MET A 143 -0.05 1.19 15.11
CA MET A 143 1.13 0.82 14.32
C MET A 143 2.10 2.01 14.18
N TYR A 144 1.59 3.19 13.82
CA TYR A 144 2.39 4.40 13.74
C TYR A 144 3.11 4.68 15.07
N ASN A 145 2.40 4.62 16.21
CA ASN A 145 2.98 4.91 17.51
C ASN A 145 4.06 3.91 17.92
N LYS A 146 3.85 2.61 17.64
CA LYS A 146 4.86 1.57 17.81
C LYS A 146 6.11 1.91 16.99
N MET A 147 5.96 2.08 15.68
CA MET A 147 7.07 2.35 14.77
C MET A 147 7.83 3.64 15.13
N ASN A 148 7.10 4.71 15.46
CA ASN A 148 7.70 5.99 15.82
C ASN A 148 8.50 5.89 17.13
N THR A 149 8.00 5.13 18.10
CA THR A 149 8.72 4.90 19.37
C THR A 149 9.98 4.07 19.15
N GLU A 150 9.86 2.99 18.39
CA GLU A 150 10.95 2.04 18.15
C GLU A 150 12.07 2.64 17.28
N TYR A 151 11.69 3.31 16.19
CA TYR A 151 12.64 3.76 15.17
C TYR A 151 12.94 5.26 15.20
N CYS A 152 12.12 6.10 15.85
CA CYS A 152 12.24 7.57 15.72
C CYS A 152 12.32 8.32 17.05
N SER A 153 12.56 7.60 18.15
CA SER A 153 12.66 8.15 19.51
C SER A 153 13.85 9.10 19.72
N THR A 154 14.98 8.89 19.03
CA THR A 154 16.19 9.70 19.20
C THR A 154 16.53 10.53 17.96
N VAL A 155 17.21 11.66 18.15
CA VAL A 155 17.72 12.50 17.05
C VAL A 155 18.65 11.69 16.13
N HIS A 156 19.57 10.92 16.71
CA HIS A 156 20.48 10.07 15.93
C HIS A 156 19.74 9.09 15.03
N ASN A 157 18.68 8.44 15.54
CA ASN A 157 17.86 7.55 14.75
C ASN A 157 17.13 8.29 13.62
N ARG A 158 16.51 9.43 13.94
CA ARG A 158 15.76 10.25 12.97
C ARG A 158 16.62 10.83 11.86
N GLU A 159 17.87 11.18 12.15
CA GLU A 159 18.74 11.89 11.21
C GLU A 159 19.71 10.95 10.48
N ASN A 160 20.00 9.78 11.03
CA ASN A 160 20.99 8.86 10.48
C ASN A 160 20.41 7.46 10.25
N LYS A 161 20.28 6.65 11.31
CA LYS A 161 20.06 5.20 11.22
C LYS A 161 18.75 4.82 10.51
N TYR A 162 17.68 5.58 10.78
CA TYR A 162 16.32 5.29 10.33
C TYR A 162 15.70 6.50 9.62
N LYS A 163 16.55 7.35 9.01
CA LYS A 163 16.16 8.63 8.41
C LYS A 163 14.96 8.52 7.47
N ILE A 164 14.95 7.51 6.61
CA ILE A 164 13.89 7.34 5.60
C ILE A 164 12.59 6.88 6.25
N THR A 165 12.62 5.86 7.11
CA THR A 165 11.47 5.42 7.90
C THR A 165 10.86 6.59 8.68
N CYS A 166 11.68 7.35 9.42
CA CYS A 166 11.21 8.49 10.19
C CYS A 166 10.67 9.62 9.31
N SER A 167 11.24 9.86 8.13
CA SER A 167 10.69 10.81 7.16
C SER A 167 9.29 10.41 6.70
N GLN A 168 9.06 9.11 6.43
CA GLN A 168 7.74 8.62 6.01
C GLN A 168 6.72 8.69 7.15
N LEU A 169 7.10 8.28 8.36
CA LEU A 169 6.25 8.41 9.55
C LEU A 169 5.87 9.87 9.81
N ASN A 170 6.79 10.80 9.63
CA ASN A 170 6.50 12.23 9.77
C ASN A 170 5.52 12.76 8.69
N LEU A 171 5.63 12.28 7.45
CA LEU A 171 4.67 12.62 6.39
C LEU A 171 3.27 12.10 6.71
N PHE A 172 3.18 10.87 7.22
CA PHE A 172 1.92 10.31 7.72
C PHE A 172 1.37 11.15 8.87
N LYS A 173 2.18 11.44 9.91
CA LYS A 173 1.77 12.26 11.07
C LYS A 173 1.14 13.57 10.61
N ASN A 174 1.84 14.31 9.76
CA ASN A 174 1.35 15.60 9.24
C ASN A 174 0.03 15.45 8.48
N SER A 175 -0.09 14.41 7.64
CA SER A 175 -1.32 14.16 6.87
C SER A 175 -2.49 13.79 7.79
N TYR A 176 -2.24 12.94 8.79
CA TYR A 176 -3.23 12.52 9.77
C TYR A 176 -3.67 13.68 10.66
N ASP A 177 -2.75 14.50 11.16
CA ASP A 177 -3.06 15.66 12.00
C ASP A 177 -3.92 16.68 11.24
N ILE A 178 -3.62 16.92 9.95
CA ILE A 178 -4.45 17.76 9.09
C ILE A 178 -5.85 17.17 8.94
N TYR A 179 -5.95 15.87 8.71
CA TYR A 179 -7.23 15.18 8.56
C TYR A 179 -8.05 15.19 9.85
N TYR A 180 -7.42 14.89 10.97
CA TYR A 180 -8.04 14.95 12.29
C TYR A 180 -8.59 16.36 12.58
N ARG A 181 -7.80 17.41 12.31
CA ARG A 181 -8.19 18.80 12.59
C ARG A 181 -9.27 19.33 11.65
N THR A 182 -9.22 18.99 10.37
CA THR A 182 -10.14 19.54 9.35
C THR A 182 -11.49 18.83 9.30
N ASN A 183 -11.61 17.65 9.90
CA ASN A 183 -12.84 16.87 9.91
C ASN A 183 -13.43 16.79 11.32
N GLN A 184 -14.06 17.89 11.76
CA GLN A 184 -14.60 17.99 13.12
C GLN A 184 -15.63 16.90 13.46
N ASP A 185 -16.37 16.41 12.46
CA ASP A 185 -17.33 15.30 12.60
C ASP A 185 -16.65 13.96 12.99
N LEU A 186 -15.32 13.88 12.87
CA LEU A 186 -14.53 12.69 13.21
C LEU A 186 -13.86 12.78 14.59
N ILE A 187 -13.87 13.93 15.27
CA ILE A 187 -13.12 14.16 16.53
C ILE A 187 -13.42 13.10 17.61
N ASN A 188 -14.63 12.55 17.62
CA ASN A 188 -15.05 11.50 18.57
C ASN A 188 -15.14 10.09 17.94
N LYS A 189 -14.80 9.95 16.65
CA LYS A 189 -14.90 8.70 15.88
C LYS A 189 -13.54 8.10 15.56
N ILE A 190 -12.47 8.90 15.56
CA ILE A 190 -11.09 8.45 15.32
C ILE A 190 -10.15 8.89 16.46
N PRO A 191 -9.09 8.11 16.74
CA PRO A 191 -8.07 8.48 17.72
C PRO A 191 -7.21 9.66 17.28
N SER A 192 -6.65 10.40 18.24
CA SER A 192 -5.49 11.28 17.99
C SER A 192 -4.20 10.45 17.97
N LEU A 193 -3.17 10.92 17.25
CA LEU A 193 -1.83 10.30 17.30
C LEU A 193 -1.13 10.54 18.64
N ASP A 194 -1.26 11.73 19.21
CA ASP A 194 -0.50 12.15 20.41
C ASP A 194 -1.05 11.51 21.70
N ASN A 195 -2.35 11.20 21.72
CA ASN A 195 -3.03 10.52 22.80
C ASN A 195 -3.72 9.25 22.25
N PRO A 196 -2.97 8.18 21.96
CA PRO A 196 -3.58 6.93 21.51
C PRO A 196 -4.57 6.44 22.58
N PRO A 197 -5.83 6.14 22.22
CA PRO A 197 -6.80 5.69 23.20
C PRO A 197 -6.38 4.35 23.79
N VAL A 198 -6.66 4.18 25.08
CA VAL A 198 -6.58 2.89 25.75
C VAL A 198 -7.54 1.92 25.03
N GLN A 199 -7.12 0.65 24.89
CA GLN A 199 -7.86 -0.47 24.24
C GLN A 199 -9.38 -0.50 24.53
N HIS A 200 -9.81 0.05 25.66
CA HIS A 200 -11.19 0.12 26.12
C HIS A 200 -12.10 1.15 25.42
N TYR A 201 -11.58 2.02 24.54
CA TYR A 201 -12.40 3.03 23.83
C TYR A 201 -13.10 2.48 22.58
N PHE A 202 -12.76 1.26 22.17
CA PHE A 202 -13.33 0.61 20.99
C PHE A 202 -14.56 -0.25 21.36
N ASN A 203 -15.67 0.39 21.71
CA ASN A 203 -16.96 -0.31 21.80
C ASN A 203 -17.67 -0.24 20.44
N CYS A 204 -17.29 -1.12 19.52
CA CYS A 204 -18.27 -1.58 18.55
C CYS A 204 -19.20 -2.53 19.29
N SER A 205 -20.44 -2.11 19.57
CA SER A 205 -21.47 -3.07 19.94
C SER A 205 -21.54 -4.10 18.83
N SER A 206 -21.10 -5.32 19.10
CA SER A 206 -21.05 -6.43 18.16
C SER A 206 -22.46 -6.64 17.59
N SER A 207 -22.73 -6.08 16.43
CA SER A 207 -24.00 -6.22 15.75
C SER A 207 -24.05 -7.56 15.03
N ASN A 208 -23.99 -8.68 15.76
CA ASN A 208 -24.36 -10.04 15.32
C ASN A 208 -23.92 -10.53 13.91
N SER A 209 -23.01 -9.86 13.20
CA SER A 209 -22.66 -10.16 11.80
C SER A 209 -21.62 -11.27 11.68
N ASP A 210 -20.99 -11.67 12.79
CA ASP A 210 -20.11 -12.84 12.85
C ASP A 210 -20.86 -14.17 12.68
N LYS A 211 -22.20 -14.16 12.66
CA LYS A 211 -23.02 -15.34 12.36
C LYS A 211 -23.28 -15.58 10.87
N GLU A 212 -23.04 -14.61 9.99
CA GLU A 212 -23.43 -14.74 8.57
C GLU A 212 -22.28 -15.20 7.67
N LEU A 213 -21.01 -15.15 8.14
CA LEU A 213 -19.88 -15.71 7.39
C LEU A 213 -19.66 -17.22 7.66
N ALA A 214 -20.33 -17.78 8.68
CA ALA A 214 -20.22 -19.19 9.05
C ALA A 214 -21.30 -20.09 8.41
N SER A 215 -22.32 -19.53 7.76
CA SER A 215 -23.49 -20.29 7.26
C SER A 215 -23.46 -20.67 5.78
N VAL A 216 -22.44 -20.30 5.00
CA VAL A 216 -22.37 -20.65 3.55
C VAL A 216 -21.71 -22.01 3.28
N ASN A 217 -21.24 -22.72 4.30
CA ASN A 217 -20.53 -24.01 4.14
C ASN A 217 -21.40 -25.26 4.28
N ASN A 218 -22.68 -25.22 3.90
CA ASN A 218 -23.46 -26.45 3.69
C ASN A 218 -24.60 -26.19 2.69
N GLU A 219 -24.42 -26.60 1.43
CA GLU A 219 -25.24 -27.64 0.77
C GLU A 219 -24.96 -27.77 -0.75
N GLN A 220 -24.51 -28.99 -1.11
CA GLN A 220 -24.85 -29.81 -2.29
C GLN A 220 -24.40 -29.46 -3.73
N ASN A 221 -23.43 -30.27 -4.19
CA ASN A 221 -23.34 -31.00 -5.47
C ASN A 221 -24.16 -30.54 -6.70
N SER A 222 -23.45 -30.13 -7.76
CA SER A 222 -23.64 -30.70 -9.12
C SER A 222 -22.41 -30.46 -10.00
N SER A 223 -22.13 -31.42 -10.88
CA SER A 223 -20.91 -31.63 -11.65
C SER A 223 -20.71 -30.68 -12.84
N SER A 224 -19.47 -30.26 -13.12
CA SER A 224 -18.85 -30.31 -14.48
C SER A 224 -17.38 -29.81 -14.50
N THR A 225 -16.48 -30.75 -14.77
CA THR A 225 -15.21 -30.69 -15.54
C THR A 225 -14.28 -29.45 -15.47
N SER A 226 -13.15 -29.65 -14.79
CA SER A 226 -11.77 -29.53 -15.29
C SER A 226 -11.27 -28.20 -15.88
N SER A 227 -10.58 -27.42 -15.04
CA SER A 227 -9.27 -26.88 -15.41
C SER A 227 -8.35 -26.88 -14.18
N THR A 228 -7.29 -27.67 -14.27
CA THR A 228 -6.30 -27.88 -13.22
C THR A 228 -5.33 -26.70 -13.17
N LEU A 229 -5.47 -25.81 -12.19
CA LEU A 229 -4.34 -24.98 -11.71
C LEU A 229 -3.62 -25.75 -10.59
N PRO A 230 -2.28 -25.80 -10.59
CA PRO A 230 -1.54 -26.48 -9.53
C PRO A 230 -1.72 -25.74 -8.20
N THR A 231 -2.35 -26.46 -7.29
CA THR A 231 -2.54 -26.13 -5.88
C THR A 231 -1.19 -26.12 -5.16
N ALA A 232 -0.63 -24.94 -4.91
CA ALA A 232 0.34 -24.73 -3.84
C ALA A 232 -0.40 -24.04 -2.68
N ILE A 233 -1.16 -24.84 -1.94
CA ILE A 233 -1.71 -24.45 -0.63
C ILE A 233 -0.56 -24.54 0.36
N GLY A 234 0.10 -23.41 0.59
CA GLY A 234 0.67 -23.12 1.90
C GLY A 234 -0.47 -22.57 2.75
N THR A 235 -0.74 -23.20 3.89
CA THR A 235 -1.63 -22.68 4.94
C THR A 235 -1.17 -21.27 5.36
N MET A 236 -1.74 -20.24 4.74
CA MET A 236 -1.63 -18.86 5.20
C MET A 236 -2.71 -18.63 6.26
N ALA A 237 -2.45 -19.08 7.49
CA ALA A 237 -3.13 -18.50 8.63
C ALA A 237 -2.67 -17.04 8.74
N GLY A 238 -3.59 -16.08 8.55
CA GLY A 238 -3.36 -14.66 8.81
C GLY A 238 -2.92 -13.82 7.61
N VAL A 239 -3.71 -13.77 6.53
CA VAL A 239 -3.67 -12.58 5.68
C VAL A 239 -4.35 -11.48 6.48
N SER A 240 -3.60 -10.49 6.97
CA SER A 240 -4.19 -9.32 7.64
C SER A 240 -5.34 -8.77 6.80
N SER A 241 -6.45 -8.36 7.42
CA SER A 241 -7.59 -7.71 6.76
C SER A 241 -7.14 -6.54 5.88
N VAL A 242 -6.03 -5.89 6.27
CA VAL A 242 -5.30 -4.89 5.50
C VAL A 242 -4.86 -5.44 4.15
N LEU A 243 -4.12 -6.56 4.09
CA LEU A 243 -3.66 -7.17 2.83
C LEU A 243 -4.83 -7.57 1.91
N ALA A 244 -5.96 -7.99 2.46
CA ALA A 244 -7.17 -8.29 1.69
C ALA A 244 -7.85 -7.02 1.12
N PHE A 245 -7.95 -5.95 1.92
CA PHE A 245 -8.39 -4.64 1.45
C PHE A 245 -7.45 -4.08 0.38
N LEU A 246 -6.13 -4.26 0.54
CA LEU A 246 -5.12 -3.84 -0.41
C LEU A 246 -5.20 -4.61 -1.72
N TYR A 247 -5.46 -5.92 -1.69
CA TYR A 247 -5.75 -6.67 -2.91
C TYR A 247 -6.96 -6.06 -3.63
N LYS A 248 -8.07 -5.81 -2.93
CA LYS A 248 -9.29 -5.25 -3.52
C LYS A 248 -9.11 -3.83 -4.05
N VAL A 249 -8.37 -2.98 -3.34
CA VAL A 249 -8.03 -1.61 -3.74
C VAL A 249 -7.09 -1.65 -4.95
N SER A 250 -6.00 -2.41 -4.89
CA SER A 250 -5.05 -2.53 -6.01
C SER A 250 -5.65 -3.18 -7.27
N THR A 251 -6.67 -4.04 -7.15
CA THR A 251 -7.41 -4.58 -8.30
C THR A 251 -8.47 -3.63 -8.85
N ASN A 252 -9.05 -2.73 -8.04
CA ASN A 252 -10.10 -1.80 -8.46
C ASN A 252 -9.57 -0.44 -8.92
N PHE A 253 -8.42 0.01 -8.39
CA PHE A 253 -7.74 1.18 -8.91
C PHE A 253 -7.07 0.80 -10.22
N ASN A 254 -7.62 1.28 -11.33
CA ASN A 254 -7.03 1.21 -12.65
C ASN A 254 -5.62 1.85 -12.66
N LEU A 255 -4.60 1.14 -12.16
CA LEU A 255 -3.30 1.10 -12.82
C LEU A 255 -3.64 0.69 -14.23
N ILE A 256 -3.33 1.52 -15.22
CA ILE A 256 -3.66 1.26 -16.63
C ILE A 256 -3.30 -0.20 -16.92
N ILE A 257 -4.31 -1.06 -17.06
CA ILE A 257 -4.18 -2.47 -17.41
C ILE A 257 -3.78 -2.55 -18.87
#